data_AF-A0AAD4KF65-F1
#
_entry.id   AF-A0AAD4KF65-F1
#
_cell.length_a   1.000
_cell.length_b   1.000
_cell.length_c   1.000
_cell.angle_alpha   90.00
_cell.angle_beta   90.00
_cell.angle_gamma   90.00
#
_symmetry.space_group_name_H-M   'P 1'
#
loop_
_entity.id
_entity.type
_entity.pdbx_description
1 polymer ?
#
loop_
_entity_poly.entity_id
_entity_poly.type
_entity_poly.pdbx_seq_one_letter_code
_entity_poly.pdbx_strand_id
1 'polypeptide(L)'
;MTVATQKVNDNSNGMIDIIEGNAECASIAVIFARGTFDSGNIGVWVGPQFFEELSSRVPSAALQGVDPDAYKADLYGYLSEGGSDDGAVSLASTVNDYNSKCPDSVIVISGWSQGALVAHKALEQISSTALDKTAALVTFGDPNGVWNNTALPESIPSSSFSTSCVTGTIFDPLCAQIPSDFKFPTSLSDIVGPFASLPNVAVGIQQAEAAANLAIKFPAELAASWEAFVSNLTPQQFVRLMLTPQHFTYGNNGMASQAADFVAGLAPVQNSQ
;
A
#
# COMPACT_ATOMS: atom_id res chain seq x y z
N MET A 1 9.99 -21.69 -16.47
CA MET A 1 10.26 -20.32 -16.01
C MET A 1 9.69 -19.41 -17.07
N THR A 2 8.54 -18.82 -16.80
CA THR A 2 7.88 -17.90 -17.74
C THR A 2 8.45 -16.52 -17.47
N VAL A 3 8.95 -15.88 -18.52
CA VAL A 3 9.70 -14.61 -18.50
C VAL A 3 8.82 -13.48 -17.96
N ALA A 4 9.29 -12.74 -16.96
CA ALA A 4 8.67 -11.50 -16.50
C ALA A 4 9.01 -10.38 -17.50
N THR A 5 8.37 -10.41 -18.66
CA THR A 5 8.44 -9.30 -19.61
C THR A 5 7.76 -8.07 -19.02
N GLN A 6 8.34 -6.88 -19.24
CA GLN A 6 7.74 -5.59 -18.90
C GLN A 6 6.28 -5.56 -19.36
N LYS A 7 5.33 -5.51 -18.41
CA LYS A 7 3.91 -5.51 -18.73
C LYS A 7 3.47 -4.09 -19.08
N VAL A 8 2.55 -3.97 -20.03
CA VAL A 8 2.07 -2.70 -20.61
C VAL A 8 1.48 -1.72 -19.57
N ASN A 9 1.18 -2.19 -18.36
CA ASN A 9 0.59 -1.41 -17.27
C ASN A 9 1.52 -1.24 -16.05
N ASP A 10 2.78 -1.69 -16.12
CA ASP A 10 3.73 -1.45 -15.04
C ASP A 10 4.29 -0.02 -15.12
N ASN A 11 4.07 0.75 -14.05
CA ASN A 11 4.58 2.12 -13.94
C ASN A 11 5.92 2.16 -13.17
N SER A 12 6.33 1.05 -12.55
CA SER A 12 7.65 0.86 -11.92
C SER A 12 8.12 -0.58 -12.05
N ASN A 13 9.31 -0.81 -12.59
CA ASN A 13 9.86 -2.14 -12.86
C ASN A 13 11.35 -2.26 -12.43
N GLY A 14 11.76 -1.52 -11.40
CA GLY A 14 13.17 -1.36 -11.01
C GLY A 14 13.86 -2.61 -10.46
N MET A 15 13.16 -3.74 -10.33
CA MET A 15 13.72 -4.99 -9.81
C MET A 15 13.86 -6.11 -10.84
N ILE A 16 13.16 -6.04 -11.97
CA ILE A 16 13.12 -7.16 -12.94
C ILE A 16 14.53 -7.45 -13.47
N ASP A 17 15.24 -6.44 -13.98
CA ASP A 17 16.59 -6.62 -14.52
C ASP A 17 17.59 -7.09 -13.45
N ILE A 18 17.41 -6.68 -12.19
CA ILE A 18 18.25 -7.11 -11.08
C ILE A 18 18.01 -8.60 -10.79
N ILE A 19 16.74 -9.01 -10.64
CA ILE A 19 16.34 -10.40 -10.38
C ILE A 19 16.84 -11.33 -11.50
N GLU A 20 16.75 -10.88 -12.76
CA GLU A 20 17.24 -11.62 -13.93
C GLU A 20 18.79 -11.65 -14.03
N GLY A 21 19.49 -10.82 -13.26
CA GLY A 21 20.95 -10.74 -13.27
C GLY A 21 21.53 -9.87 -14.39
N ASN A 22 20.71 -9.01 -14.97
CA ASN A 22 21.08 -8.04 -15.99
C ASN A 22 21.53 -6.69 -15.39
N ALA A 23 21.35 -6.49 -14.09
CA ALA A 23 21.76 -5.28 -13.35
C ALA A 23 22.36 -5.62 -11.96
N GLU A 24 23.08 -4.66 -11.40
CA GLU A 24 23.66 -4.77 -10.05
C GLU A 24 22.59 -4.60 -8.94
N CYS A 25 22.83 -5.20 -7.78
CA CYS A 25 21.94 -5.07 -6.63
C CYS A 25 21.88 -3.64 -6.09
N ALA A 26 20.68 -3.14 -5.85
CA ALA A 26 20.47 -1.90 -5.11
C ALA A 26 20.74 -2.10 -3.61
N SER A 27 21.27 -1.08 -2.93
CA SER A 27 21.44 -1.11 -1.48
C SER A 27 20.11 -1.18 -0.72
N ILE A 28 19.06 -0.56 -1.28
CA ILE A 28 17.69 -0.55 -0.74
C ILE A 28 16.74 -1.01 -1.83
N ALA A 29 15.85 -1.93 -1.47
CA ALA A 29 14.77 -2.43 -2.31
C ALA A 29 13.43 -2.14 -1.66
N VAL A 30 12.53 -1.45 -2.37
CA VAL A 30 11.17 -1.15 -1.90
C VAL A 30 10.16 -1.86 -2.80
N ILE A 31 9.34 -2.72 -2.20
CA ILE A 31 8.22 -3.37 -2.89
C ILE A 31 6.92 -2.76 -2.33
N PHE A 32 6.11 -2.19 -3.23
CA PHE A 32 4.96 -1.37 -2.88
C PHE A 32 3.64 -1.94 -3.39
N ALA A 33 2.66 -2.12 -2.50
CA ALA A 33 1.28 -2.43 -2.85
C ALA A 33 0.42 -1.17 -2.90
N ARG A 34 -0.18 -0.91 -4.07
CA ARG A 34 -1.09 0.22 -4.32
C ARG A 34 -2.45 0.08 -3.63
N GLY A 35 -3.28 1.11 -3.65
CA GLY A 35 -4.56 1.16 -2.94
C GLY A 35 -5.73 0.70 -3.80
N THR A 36 -6.90 0.54 -3.19
CA THR A 36 -8.12 0.14 -3.93
C THR A 36 -8.39 1.11 -5.09
N PHE A 37 -8.70 0.55 -6.26
CA PHE A 37 -8.96 1.24 -7.53
C PHE A 37 -7.75 1.92 -8.18
N ASP A 38 -6.55 1.82 -7.61
CA ASP A 38 -5.36 2.34 -8.25
C ASP A 38 -5.06 1.60 -9.56
N SER A 39 -4.64 2.36 -10.56
CA SER A 39 -4.17 1.84 -11.84
C SER A 39 -2.69 1.45 -11.80
N GLY A 40 -2.28 0.62 -12.77
CA GLY A 40 -0.91 0.15 -12.88
C GLY A 40 -0.45 -0.63 -11.65
N ASN A 41 0.84 -0.62 -11.35
CA ASN A 41 1.38 -1.40 -10.22
C ASN A 41 1.72 -0.56 -8.97
N ILE A 42 1.88 0.76 -9.11
CA ILE A 42 2.14 1.70 -7.99
C ILE A 42 1.02 2.73 -7.77
N GLY A 43 -0.02 2.75 -8.61
CA GLY A 43 -1.09 3.74 -8.51
C GLY A 43 -0.71 5.14 -8.97
N VAL A 44 -1.57 6.11 -8.65
CA VAL A 44 -1.37 7.54 -8.97
C VAL A 44 -1.38 8.45 -7.74
N TRP A 45 -1.75 7.93 -6.58
CA TRP A 45 -1.99 8.72 -5.37
C TRP A 45 -0.77 8.85 -4.45
N VAL A 46 -0.22 7.71 -3.99
CA VAL A 46 0.85 7.69 -2.98
C VAL A 46 2.14 7.15 -3.56
N GLY A 47 2.07 6.06 -4.32
CA GLY A 47 3.25 5.37 -4.86
C GLY A 47 4.19 6.30 -5.65
N PRO A 48 3.70 7.05 -6.65
CA PRO A 48 4.57 7.94 -7.45
C PRO A 48 5.32 8.98 -6.61
N GLN A 49 4.62 9.67 -5.70
CA GLN A 49 5.20 10.71 -4.86
C GLN A 49 6.20 10.12 -3.86
N PHE A 50 5.87 8.97 -3.24
CA PHE A 50 6.79 8.29 -2.36
C PHE A 50 8.05 7.83 -3.09
N PHE A 51 7.91 7.28 -4.30
CA PHE A 51 9.03 6.84 -5.12
C PHE A 51 9.88 8.02 -5.59
N GLU A 52 9.28 9.13 -6.03
CA GLU A 52 9.99 10.35 -6.40
C GLU A 52 10.81 10.92 -5.22
N GLU A 53 10.17 11.08 -4.07
CA GLU A 53 10.82 11.56 -2.84
C GLU A 53 11.95 10.63 -2.41
N LEU A 54 11.77 9.30 -2.49
CA LEU A 54 12.80 8.35 -2.14
C LEU A 54 13.95 8.35 -3.15
N SER A 55 13.68 8.36 -4.45
CA SER A 55 14.72 8.46 -5.48
C SER A 55 15.53 9.74 -5.37
N SER A 56 14.97 10.84 -4.86
CA SER A 56 15.73 12.07 -4.61
C SER A 56 16.76 11.94 -3.47
N ARG A 57 16.53 11.02 -2.53
CA ARG A 57 17.40 10.75 -1.36
C ARG A 57 18.34 9.58 -1.61
N VAL A 58 17.84 8.54 -2.27
CA VAL A 58 18.53 7.29 -2.57
C VAL A 58 18.34 6.97 -4.07
N PRO A 59 19.10 7.63 -4.96
CA PRO A 59 18.95 7.43 -6.41
C PRO A 59 19.20 6.00 -6.89
N SER A 60 19.92 5.20 -6.10
CA SER A 60 20.23 3.80 -6.38
C SER A 60 19.21 2.81 -5.81
N ALA A 61 18.10 3.26 -5.23
CA ALA A 61 17.08 2.36 -4.70
C ALA A 61 16.37 1.59 -5.84
N ALA A 62 16.17 0.29 -5.64
CA ALA A 62 15.32 -0.51 -6.52
C ALA A 62 13.86 -0.37 -6.05
N LEU A 63 12.99 0.07 -6.95
CA LEU A 63 11.59 0.38 -6.62
C LEU A 63 10.64 -0.45 -7.51
N GLN A 64 9.73 -1.18 -6.88
CA GLN A 64 8.85 -2.14 -7.57
C GLN A 64 7.42 -2.06 -7.03
N GLY A 65 6.44 -2.03 -7.92
CA GLY A 65 5.03 -2.24 -7.57
C GLY A 65 4.65 -3.72 -7.64
N VAL A 66 3.64 -4.14 -6.89
CA VAL A 66 3.07 -5.51 -6.99
C VAL A 66 2.43 -5.71 -8.37
N ASP A 67 2.66 -6.90 -8.96
CA ASP A 67 2.17 -7.26 -10.31
C ASP A 67 0.65 -7.02 -10.43
N PRO A 68 0.19 -6.22 -11.40
CA PRO A 68 -1.22 -5.87 -11.54
C PRO A 68 -2.09 -7.05 -11.99
N ASP A 69 -1.52 -8.10 -12.56
CA ASP A 69 -2.27 -9.31 -12.93
C ASP A 69 -2.61 -10.16 -11.71
N ALA A 70 -1.72 -10.18 -10.71
CA ALA A 70 -1.92 -10.87 -9.43
C ALA A 70 -2.67 -10.00 -8.43
N TYR A 71 -2.37 -8.70 -8.41
CA TYR A 71 -3.01 -7.73 -7.52
C TYR A 71 -3.89 -6.76 -8.30
N LYS A 72 -5.20 -7.05 -8.34
CA LYS A 72 -6.19 -6.21 -9.04
C LYS A 72 -6.47 -4.89 -8.31
N ALA A 73 -6.23 -4.86 -7.00
CA ALA A 73 -6.57 -3.74 -6.11
C ALA A 73 -8.06 -3.34 -6.23
N ASP A 74 -8.96 -4.32 -6.21
CA ASP A 74 -10.40 -4.12 -6.36
C ASP A 74 -11.12 -4.09 -5.00
N LEU A 75 -12.41 -3.75 -5.02
CA LEU A 75 -13.22 -3.68 -3.80
C LEU A 75 -13.41 -5.05 -3.14
N TYR A 76 -13.38 -6.14 -3.92
CA TYR A 76 -13.52 -7.50 -3.41
C TYR A 76 -12.32 -7.87 -2.52
N GLY A 77 -11.09 -7.65 -2.97
CA GLY A 77 -9.89 -7.88 -2.17
C GLY A 77 -9.88 -7.05 -0.88
N TYR A 78 -10.45 -5.84 -0.92
CA TYR A 78 -10.59 -5.04 0.29
C TYR A 78 -11.66 -5.59 1.24
N LEU A 79 -12.91 -5.77 0.79
CA LEU A 79 -14.06 -6.04 1.67
C LEU A 79 -14.23 -7.52 2.05
N SER A 80 -13.80 -8.44 1.20
CA SER A 80 -13.97 -9.88 1.41
C SER A 80 -12.74 -10.50 2.07
N GLU A 81 -11.55 -10.05 1.67
CA GLU A 81 -10.28 -10.66 2.08
C GLU A 81 -9.57 -9.84 3.15
N GLY A 82 -9.91 -8.56 3.34
CA GLY A 82 -9.16 -7.67 4.23
C GLY A 82 -7.76 -7.39 3.69
N GLY A 83 -7.67 -7.07 2.40
CA GLY A 83 -6.43 -7.00 1.62
C GLY A 83 -6.30 -8.23 0.72
N SER A 84 -5.96 -8.05 -0.54
CA SER A 84 -5.91 -9.15 -1.51
C SER A 84 -4.91 -10.25 -1.11
N ASP A 85 -5.38 -11.50 -1.05
CA ASP A 85 -4.52 -12.65 -0.76
C ASP A 85 -3.52 -12.92 -1.90
N ASP A 86 -3.99 -12.92 -3.15
CA ASP A 86 -3.14 -13.07 -4.34
C ASP A 86 -2.11 -11.93 -4.45
N GLY A 87 -2.50 -10.71 -4.09
CA GLY A 87 -1.58 -9.58 -4.01
C GLY A 87 -0.48 -9.77 -2.95
N ALA A 88 -0.82 -10.33 -1.79
CA ALA A 88 0.14 -10.62 -0.73
C ALA A 88 1.14 -11.71 -1.15
N VAL A 89 0.66 -12.77 -1.82
CA VAL A 89 1.50 -13.83 -2.40
C VAL A 89 2.46 -13.24 -3.43
N SER A 90 1.95 -12.37 -4.33
CA SER A 90 2.77 -11.73 -5.37
C SER A 90 3.84 -10.80 -4.77
N LEU A 91 3.50 -10.02 -3.75
CA LEU A 91 4.46 -9.18 -3.02
C LEU A 91 5.53 -10.06 -2.37
N ALA A 92 5.12 -11.09 -1.65
CA ALA A 92 6.04 -11.99 -0.94
C ALA A 92 6.97 -12.74 -1.90
N SER A 93 6.47 -13.17 -3.07
CA SER A 93 7.30 -13.76 -4.12
C SER A 93 8.37 -12.78 -4.58
N THR A 94 7.99 -11.54 -4.89
CA THR A 94 8.94 -10.50 -5.32
C THR A 94 10.02 -10.25 -4.27
N VAL A 95 9.65 -10.19 -2.99
CA VAL A 95 10.60 -10.05 -1.87
C VAL A 95 11.55 -11.24 -1.80
N ASN A 96 11.05 -12.47 -1.89
CA ASN A 96 11.87 -13.69 -1.83
C ASN A 96 12.83 -13.80 -3.02
N ASP A 97 12.35 -13.49 -4.23
CA ASP A 97 13.15 -13.52 -5.46
C ASP A 97 14.25 -12.46 -5.41
N TYR A 98 13.91 -11.24 -4.99
CA TYR A 98 14.89 -10.17 -4.83
C TYR A 98 15.93 -10.50 -3.74
N ASN A 99 15.50 -11.00 -2.57
CA ASN A 99 16.42 -11.40 -1.50
C ASN A 99 17.37 -12.52 -1.92
N SER A 100 16.86 -13.50 -2.69
CA SER A 100 17.67 -14.60 -3.20
C SER A 100 18.78 -14.11 -4.14
N LYS A 101 18.49 -13.04 -4.90
CA LYS A 101 19.43 -12.43 -5.83
C LYS A 101 20.39 -11.46 -5.13
N CYS A 102 19.88 -10.70 -4.17
CA CYS A 102 20.53 -9.60 -3.49
C CYS A 102 20.43 -9.75 -1.98
N PRO A 103 21.11 -10.75 -1.38
CA PRO A 103 20.97 -11.09 0.04
C PRO A 103 21.52 -10.03 1.00
N ASP A 104 22.30 -9.07 0.49
CA ASP A 104 22.87 -7.96 1.26
C ASP A 104 22.04 -6.67 1.19
N SER A 105 20.98 -6.65 0.37
CA SER A 105 20.11 -5.49 0.26
C SER A 105 19.23 -5.32 1.49
N VAL A 106 18.97 -4.07 1.84
CA VAL A 106 17.91 -3.70 2.77
C VAL A 106 16.57 -3.83 2.05
N ILE A 107 15.65 -4.63 2.57
CA ILE A 107 14.32 -4.78 2.01
C ILE A 107 13.32 -3.95 2.82
N VAL A 108 12.50 -3.18 2.12
CA VAL A 108 11.37 -2.45 2.67
C VAL A 108 10.11 -2.93 1.97
N ILE A 109 9.15 -3.38 2.77
CA ILE A 109 7.81 -3.68 2.29
C ILE A 109 6.95 -2.46 2.56
N SER A 110 6.13 -2.07 1.58
CA SER A 110 5.30 -0.88 1.70
C SER A 110 3.93 -1.07 1.07
N GLY A 111 2.96 -0.30 1.53
CA GLY A 111 1.67 -0.23 0.87
C GLY A 111 0.78 0.87 1.44
N TRP A 112 -0.27 1.22 0.71
CA TRP A 112 -1.23 2.21 1.17
C TRP A 112 -2.68 1.73 1.03
N SER A 113 -3.56 2.15 1.94
CA SER A 113 -4.96 1.71 1.96
C SER A 113 -5.07 0.17 1.99
N GLN A 114 -5.81 -0.45 1.08
CA GLN A 114 -5.82 -1.90 0.86
C GLN A 114 -4.40 -2.48 0.70
N GLY A 115 -3.51 -1.77 0.02
CA GLY A 115 -2.12 -2.19 -0.16
C GLY A 115 -1.34 -2.30 1.15
N ALA A 116 -1.69 -1.51 2.18
CA ALA A 116 -1.09 -1.68 3.50
C ALA A 116 -1.49 -3.03 4.12
N LEU A 117 -2.75 -3.46 3.96
CA LEU A 117 -3.19 -4.80 4.38
C LEU A 117 -2.47 -5.90 3.61
N VAL A 118 -2.29 -5.71 2.30
CA VAL A 118 -1.50 -6.63 1.45
C VAL A 118 -0.06 -6.73 1.96
N ALA A 119 0.55 -5.61 2.33
CA ALA A 119 1.90 -5.55 2.88
C ALA A 119 2.02 -6.28 4.24
N HIS A 120 1.04 -6.10 5.14
CA HIS A 120 0.96 -6.87 6.39
C HIS A 120 0.86 -8.38 6.13
N LYS A 121 -0.04 -8.80 5.25
CA LYS A 121 -0.20 -10.22 4.88
C LYS A 121 1.05 -10.81 4.24
N ALA A 122 1.75 -10.05 3.42
CA ALA A 122 2.95 -10.52 2.74
C ALA A 122 4.09 -10.84 3.73
N LEU A 123 4.20 -10.09 4.84
CA LEU A 123 5.18 -10.36 5.90
C LEU A 123 5.01 -11.76 6.52
N GLU A 124 3.80 -12.31 6.53
CA GLU A 124 3.53 -13.68 7.02
C GLU A 124 3.91 -14.76 6.00
N GLN A 125 4.15 -14.37 4.74
CA GLN A 125 4.35 -15.27 3.60
C GLN A 125 5.77 -15.27 3.04
N ILE A 126 6.61 -14.29 3.42
CA ILE A 126 8.02 -14.27 3.02
C ILE A 126 8.82 -15.34 3.77
N SER A 127 9.91 -15.79 3.15
CA SER A 127 10.83 -16.74 3.78
C SER A 127 11.50 -16.14 5.01
N SER A 128 11.92 -16.97 5.97
CA SER A 128 12.66 -16.49 7.15
C SER A 128 13.91 -15.67 6.77
N THR A 129 14.63 -16.10 5.73
CA THR A 129 15.82 -15.39 5.23
C THR A 129 15.47 -13.99 4.69
N ALA A 130 14.34 -13.85 3.99
CA ALA A 130 13.91 -12.54 3.50
C ALA A 130 13.32 -11.67 4.63
N LEU A 131 12.65 -12.30 5.60
CA LEU A 131 12.14 -11.64 6.80
C LEU A 131 13.29 -11.04 7.62
N ASP A 132 14.39 -11.78 7.81
CA ASP A 132 15.59 -11.29 8.48
C ASP A 132 16.19 -10.07 7.79
N LYS A 133 16.00 -9.92 6.48
CA LYS A 133 16.48 -8.77 5.67
C LYS A 133 15.47 -7.65 5.49
N THR A 134 14.25 -7.86 5.97
CA THR A 134 13.18 -6.85 5.92
C THR A 134 13.38 -5.86 7.05
N ALA A 135 13.95 -4.70 6.72
CA ALA A 135 14.31 -3.68 7.69
C ALA A 135 13.15 -2.75 8.04
N ALA A 136 12.09 -2.73 7.24
CA ALA A 136 10.92 -1.91 7.54
C ALA A 136 9.62 -2.36 6.86
N LEU A 137 8.52 -2.04 7.54
CA LEU A 137 7.19 -1.89 6.94
C LEU A 137 6.82 -0.40 6.92
N VAL A 138 6.51 0.13 5.73
CA VAL A 138 6.12 1.54 5.54
C VAL A 138 4.70 1.61 5.00
N THR A 139 3.76 2.14 5.78
CA THR A 139 2.35 2.19 5.39
C THR A 139 1.76 3.60 5.36
N PHE A 140 0.77 3.81 4.51
CA PHE A 140 0.01 5.07 4.42
C PHE A 140 -1.49 4.78 4.47
N GLY A 141 -2.23 5.46 5.35
CA GLY A 141 -3.67 5.22 5.52
C GLY A 141 -3.97 3.77 5.89
N ASP A 142 -3.17 3.19 6.78
CA ASP A 142 -3.16 1.76 7.09
C ASP A 142 -4.42 1.31 7.86
N PRO A 143 -5.31 0.50 7.25
CA PRO A 143 -6.54 0.08 7.89
C PRO A 143 -6.38 -1.18 8.75
N ASN A 144 -5.16 -1.68 8.98
CA ASN A 144 -4.93 -2.92 9.73
C ASN A 144 -5.63 -2.92 11.11
N GLY A 145 -5.59 -1.79 11.82
CA GLY A 145 -6.22 -1.65 13.15
C GLY A 145 -7.75 -1.79 13.17
N VAL A 146 -8.43 -1.56 12.04
CA VAL A 146 -9.89 -1.76 11.92
C VAL A 146 -10.25 -3.10 11.28
N TRP A 147 -9.24 -3.87 10.84
CA TRP A 147 -9.38 -5.22 10.29
C TRP A 147 -9.02 -6.28 11.30
N ASN A 148 -7.96 -7.06 11.06
CA ASN A 148 -7.52 -8.15 11.91
C ASN A 148 -6.48 -7.69 12.93
N ASN A 149 -6.02 -6.44 12.84
CA ASN A 149 -4.94 -5.88 13.64
C ASN A 149 -3.74 -6.84 13.67
N THR A 150 -3.36 -7.30 12.48
CA THR A 150 -2.26 -8.24 12.27
C THR A 150 -1.00 -7.65 12.91
N ALA A 151 -0.43 -8.39 13.85
CA ALA A 151 0.80 -7.99 14.50
C ALA A 151 1.97 -8.16 13.53
N LEU A 152 2.98 -7.30 13.64
CA LEU A 152 4.24 -7.52 12.95
C LEU A 152 4.88 -8.82 13.44
N PRO A 153 5.58 -9.57 12.56
CA PRO A 153 6.40 -10.70 12.99
C PRO A 153 7.36 -10.28 14.11
N GLU A 154 7.55 -11.13 15.11
CA GLU A 154 8.38 -10.81 16.29
C GLU A 154 9.84 -10.44 15.95
N SER A 155 10.33 -10.92 14.81
CA SER A 155 11.67 -10.60 14.29
C SER A 155 11.81 -9.17 13.75
N ILE A 156 10.71 -8.47 13.49
CA ILE A 156 10.72 -7.08 13.04
C ILE A 156 10.48 -6.17 14.25
N PRO A 157 11.49 -5.39 14.68
CA PRO A 157 11.31 -4.42 15.75
C PRO A 157 10.20 -3.42 15.43
N SER A 158 9.44 -2.98 16.43
CA SER A 158 8.40 -1.96 16.22
C SER A 158 8.95 -0.63 15.69
N SER A 159 10.22 -0.31 15.95
CA SER A 159 10.91 0.85 15.36
C SER A 159 11.09 0.77 13.84
N SER A 160 10.92 -0.43 13.28
CA SER A 160 10.98 -0.71 11.84
C SER A 160 9.62 -0.47 11.16
N PHE A 161 8.59 -0.09 11.93
CA PHE A 161 7.28 0.24 11.41
C PHE A 161 7.10 1.75 11.33
N SER A 162 6.93 2.26 10.11
CA SER A 162 6.59 3.66 9.84
C SER A 162 5.20 3.71 9.24
N THR A 163 4.25 4.25 10.00
CA THR A 163 2.85 4.39 9.56
C THR A 163 2.46 5.85 9.46
N SER A 164 1.97 6.24 8.28
CA SER A 164 1.47 7.57 7.99
C SER A 164 -0.05 7.58 8.07
N CYS A 165 -0.61 8.42 8.94
CA CYS A 165 -2.04 8.57 9.11
C CYS A 165 -2.41 10.02 9.36
N VAL A 166 -3.44 10.53 8.66
CA VAL A 166 -3.97 11.88 8.92
C VAL A 166 -4.77 11.84 10.23
N THR A 167 -4.37 12.66 11.21
CA THR A 167 -4.98 12.70 12.55
C THR A 167 -5.34 14.13 12.97
N GLY A 168 -6.13 14.26 14.04
CA GLY A 168 -6.55 15.55 14.59
C GLY A 168 -8.00 15.88 14.30
N THR A 169 -8.32 17.17 14.10
CA THR A 169 -9.70 17.62 13.81
C THR A 169 -10.19 17.20 12.43
N ILE A 170 -9.24 16.98 11.51
CA ILE A 170 -9.44 16.39 10.21
C ILE A 170 -8.62 15.10 10.24
N PHE A 171 -9.28 13.95 10.09
CA PHE A 171 -8.63 12.67 10.28
C PHE A 171 -9.09 11.65 9.25
N ASP A 172 -8.27 10.62 9.05
CA ASP A 172 -8.60 9.46 8.25
C ASP A 172 -9.12 8.34 9.15
N PRO A 173 -10.44 8.02 9.14
CA PRO A 173 -11.04 7.05 10.04
C PRO A 173 -10.54 5.62 9.83
N LEU A 174 -9.90 5.33 8.68
CA LEU A 174 -9.37 4.00 8.41
C LEU A 174 -8.16 3.68 9.29
N CYS A 175 -7.35 4.67 9.67
CA CYS A 175 -6.13 4.48 10.44
C CYS A 175 -6.07 5.29 11.75
N ALA A 176 -6.87 6.35 11.88
CA ALA A 176 -6.87 7.22 13.05
C ALA A 176 -7.90 6.76 14.10
N GLN A 177 -7.67 7.14 15.35
CA GLN A 177 -8.69 6.99 16.39
C GLN A 177 -9.89 7.89 16.08
N ILE A 178 -11.07 7.29 16.00
CA ILE A 178 -12.32 8.01 15.78
C ILE A 178 -12.71 8.76 17.07
N PRO A 179 -12.93 10.09 17.03
CA PRO A 179 -13.42 10.86 18.18
C PRO A 179 -14.75 10.31 18.72
N SER A 180 -14.95 10.37 20.04
CA SER A 180 -16.15 9.83 20.68
C SER A 180 -17.44 10.56 20.30
N ASP A 181 -17.34 11.80 19.81
CA ASP A 181 -18.45 12.63 19.31
C ASP A 181 -18.66 12.51 17.79
N PHE A 182 -17.89 11.64 17.12
CA PHE A 182 -18.04 11.41 15.68
C PHE A 182 -19.42 10.85 15.35
N LYS A 183 -20.09 11.49 14.38
CA LYS A 183 -21.39 11.05 13.89
C LYS A 183 -21.21 10.08 12.74
N PHE A 184 -21.53 8.81 12.98
CA PHE A 184 -21.50 7.80 11.94
C PHE A 184 -22.48 8.15 10.80
N PRO A 185 -22.09 7.89 9.54
CA PRO A 185 -22.98 7.95 8.38
C PRO A 185 -24.25 7.13 8.63
N THR A 186 -25.41 7.63 8.19
CA THR A 186 -26.71 6.96 8.36
C THR A 186 -27.33 6.50 7.06
N SER A 187 -26.70 6.83 5.93
CA SER A 187 -27.19 6.54 4.59
C SER A 187 -26.05 6.22 3.63
N LEU A 188 -26.36 5.53 2.52
CA LEU A 188 -25.37 5.28 1.46
C LEU A 188 -24.83 6.60 0.90
N SER A 189 -25.64 7.65 0.80
CA SER A 189 -25.18 8.98 0.39
C SER A 189 -24.17 9.61 1.36
N ASP A 190 -24.26 9.31 2.65
CA ASP A 190 -23.27 9.77 3.62
C ASP A 190 -21.92 9.04 3.45
N ILE A 191 -21.94 7.81 2.91
CA ILE A 191 -20.75 6.99 2.60
C ILE A 191 -20.15 7.40 1.24
N VAL A 192 -20.98 7.53 0.21
CA VAL A 192 -20.53 7.79 -1.17
C VAL A 192 -20.42 9.28 -1.49
N GLY A 193 -21.12 10.14 -0.76
CA GLY A 193 -21.10 11.60 -0.95
C GLY A 193 -19.72 12.24 -0.82
N PRO A 194 -18.87 11.82 0.14
CA PRO A 194 -17.49 12.27 0.20
C PRO A 194 -16.68 12.03 -1.08
N PHE A 195 -17.00 10.99 -1.88
CA PHE A 195 -16.34 10.73 -3.15
C PHE A 195 -16.56 11.86 -4.17
N ALA A 196 -17.69 12.59 -4.08
CA ALA A 196 -17.94 13.74 -4.94
C ALA A 196 -16.94 14.89 -4.72
N SER A 197 -16.26 14.91 -3.57
CA SER A 197 -15.24 15.90 -3.24
C SER A 197 -13.80 15.44 -3.54
N LEU A 198 -13.60 14.20 -4.01
CA LEU A 198 -12.28 13.69 -4.39
C LEU A 198 -11.55 14.52 -5.44
N PRO A 199 -12.22 15.11 -6.46
CA PRO A 199 -11.54 15.99 -7.39
C PRO A 199 -10.85 17.20 -6.74
N ASN A 200 -11.29 17.62 -5.53
CA ASN A 200 -10.69 18.75 -4.82
C ASN A 200 -9.37 18.40 -4.12
N VAL A 201 -9.10 17.11 -3.89
CA VAL A 201 -7.84 16.64 -3.28
C VAL A 201 -6.89 16.04 -4.32
N ALA A 202 -7.37 15.81 -5.54
CA ALA A 202 -6.55 15.38 -6.66
C ALA A 202 -5.56 16.46 -7.06
N VAL A 203 -4.29 16.08 -7.20
CA VAL A 203 -3.21 16.94 -7.70
C VAL A 203 -2.77 16.44 -9.07
N GLY A 204 -2.87 17.32 -10.06
CA GLY A 204 -2.52 17.02 -11.44
C GLY A 204 -3.55 16.17 -12.19
N ILE A 205 -3.26 15.90 -13.46
CA ILE A 205 -4.21 15.30 -14.40
C ILE A 205 -4.49 13.82 -14.05
N GLN A 206 -3.45 13.06 -13.68
CA GLN A 206 -3.60 11.61 -13.43
C GLN A 206 -4.50 11.31 -12.23
N GLN A 207 -4.36 12.06 -11.12
CA GLN A 207 -5.23 11.89 -9.95
C GLN A 207 -6.66 12.37 -10.25
N ALA A 208 -6.83 13.43 -11.04
CA ALA A 208 -8.14 13.91 -11.45
C ALA A 208 -8.87 12.87 -12.33
N GLU A 209 -8.17 12.25 -13.28
CA GLU A 209 -8.68 11.16 -14.10
C GLU A 209 -9.00 9.92 -13.25
N ALA A 210 -8.15 9.55 -12.29
CA ALA A 210 -8.41 8.45 -11.38
C ALA A 210 -9.65 8.71 -10.49
N ALA A 211 -9.81 9.92 -9.96
CA ALA A 211 -10.98 10.31 -9.19
C ALA A 211 -12.27 10.25 -10.04
N ALA A 212 -12.21 10.69 -11.30
CA ALA A 212 -13.33 10.58 -12.23
C ALA A 212 -13.66 9.11 -12.58
N ASN A 213 -12.64 8.29 -12.82
CA ASN A 213 -12.81 6.86 -13.12
C ASN A 213 -13.36 6.09 -11.93
N LEU A 214 -12.99 6.45 -10.71
CA LEU A 214 -13.51 5.85 -9.49
C LEU A 214 -15.03 6.04 -9.40
N ALA A 215 -15.53 7.24 -9.70
CA ALA A 215 -16.98 7.50 -9.72
C ALA A 215 -17.74 6.63 -10.73
N ILE A 216 -17.08 6.18 -11.80
CA ILE A 216 -17.65 5.30 -12.84
C ILE A 216 -17.57 3.82 -12.41
N LYS A 217 -16.44 3.38 -11.86
CA LYS A 217 -16.19 1.97 -11.51
C LYS A 217 -16.90 1.55 -10.22
N PHE A 218 -16.96 2.46 -9.25
CA PHE A 218 -17.43 2.17 -7.90
C PHE A 218 -18.83 1.55 -7.85
N PRO A 219 -19.86 2.02 -8.59
CA PRO A 219 -21.18 1.40 -8.56
C PRO A 219 -21.19 -0.08 -9.01
N ALA A 220 -20.41 -0.43 -10.04
CA ALA A 220 -20.35 -1.79 -10.54
C ALA A 220 -19.59 -2.72 -9.57
N GLU A 221 -18.46 -2.26 -9.02
CA GLU A 221 -17.72 -3.03 -8.03
C GLU A 221 -18.47 -3.17 -6.70
N LEU A 222 -19.18 -2.12 -6.26
CA LEU A 222 -20.05 -2.20 -5.09
C LEU A 222 -21.17 -3.23 -5.28
N ALA A 223 -21.76 -3.30 -6.48
CA ALA A 223 -22.76 -4.30 -6.80
C ALA A 223 -22.17 -5.73 -6.78
N ALA A 224 -20.95 -5.90 -7.30
CA ALA A 224 -20.26 -7.20 -7.29
C ALA A 224 -19.83 -7.63 -5.88
N SER A 225 -19.50 -6.68 -5.00
CA SER A 225 -19.08 -6.91 -3.61
C SER A 225 -20.20 -6.68 -2.59
N TRP A 226 -21.47 -6.71 -3.03
CA TRP A 226 -22.61 -6.29 -2.20
C TRP A 226 -22.75 -7.07 -0.90
N GLU A 227 -22.56 -8.39 -0.94
CA GLU A 227 -22.64 -9.24 0.27
C GLU A 227 -21.55 -8.87 1.29
N ALA A 228 -20.32 -8.68 0.83
CA ALA A 228 -19.20 -8.24 1.67
C ALA A 228 -19.39 -6.81 2.18
N PHE A 229 -19.98 -5.92 1.38
CA PHE A 229 -20.35 -4.59 1.83
C PHE A 229 -21.36 -4.65 2.98
N VAL A 230 -22.44 -5.43 2.83
CA VAL A 230 -23.47 -5.59 3.85
C VAL A 230 -22.92 -6.23 5.11
N SER A 231 -22.02 -7.20 5.01
CA SER A 231 -21.42 -7.83 6.19
C SER A 231 -20.58 -6.86 7.02
N ASN A 232 -20.00 -5.83 6.39
CA ASN A 232 -19.25 -4.78 7.08
C ASN A 232 -20.14 -3.63 7.64
N LEU A 233 -21.47 -3.66 7.44
CA LEU A 233 -22.42 -2.70 8.03
C LEU A 233 -22.76 -3.02 9.51
N THR A 234 -21.78 -3.53 10.28
CA THR A 234 -21.92 -3.71 11.73
C THR A 234 -21.32 -2.52 12.47
N PRO A 235 -21.78 -2.19 13.69
CA PRO A 235 -21.23 -1.06 14.45
C PRO A 235 -19.70 -1.11 14.64
N GLN A 236 -19.10 -2.31 14.68
CA GLN A 236 -17.64 -2.46 14.80
C GLN A 236 -16.90 -2.37 13.47
N GLN A 237 -17.52 -2.72 12.35
CA GLN A 237 -16.85 -2.85 11.05
C GLN A 237 -17.17 -1.72 10.09
N PHE A 238 -18.18 -0.90 10.39
CA PHE A 238 -18.64 0.18 9.53
C PHE A 238 -17.52 1.16 9.15
N VAL A 239 -16.55 1.35 10.05
CA VAL A 239 -15.35 2.18 9.79
C VAL A 239 -14.57 1.73 8.55
N ARG A 240 -14.58 0.44 8.19
CA ARG A 240 -13.91 -0.09 6.99
C ARG A 240 -14.51 0.49 5.71
N LEU A 241 -15.76 0.97 5.75
CA LEU A 241 -16.45 1.57 4.61
C LEU A 241 -16.24 3.08 4.53
N MET A 242 -15.55 3.68 5.51
CA MET A 242 -15.43 5.13 5.64
C MET A 242 -14.23 5.67 4.89
N LEU A 243 -14.37 5.83 3.58
CA LEU A 243 -13.36 6.50 2.77
C LEU A 243 -13.58 8.03 2.79
N THR A 244 -12.56 8.78 3.20
CA THR A 244 -12.61 10.24 3.30
C THR A 244 -11.60 10.89 2.35
N PRO A 245 -11.79 12.15 1.93
CA PRO A 245 -10.81 12.85 1.09
C PRO A 245 -9.40 12.90 1.70
N GLN A 246 -9.31 12.92 3.05
CA GLN A 246 -8.05 12.90 3.79
C GLN A 246 -7.19 11.69 3.45
N HIS A 247 -7.83 10.54 3.22
CA HIS A 247 -7.18 9.28 2.86
C HIS A 247 -6.37 9.36 1.55
N PHE A 248 -6.65 10.35 0.70
CA PHE A 248 -5.98 10.53 -0.60
C PHE A 248 -4.86 11.57 -0.57
N THR A 249 -4.56 12.14 0.58
CA THR A 249 -3.60 13.26 0.69
C THR A 249 -2.16 12.84 0.98
N TYR A 250 -1.91 11.56 1.30
CA TYR A 250 -0.60 11.07 1.77
C TYR A 250 0.57 11.34 0.82
N GLY A 251 0.34 11.31 -0.49
CA GLY A 251 1.36 11.65 -1.50
C GLY A 251 1.76 13.13 -1.46
N ASN A 252 0.85 14.02 -1.06
CA ASN A 252 0.98 15.46 -1.27
C ASN A 252 0.94 16.29 0.04
N ASN A 253 0.83 15.65 1.20
CA ASN A 253 0.73 16.32 2.51
C ASN A 253 2.05 16.28 3.31
N GLY A 254 3.15 15.88 2.67
CA GLY A 254 4.47 15.73 3.29
C GLY A 254 4.74 14.37 3.93
N MET A 255 3.73 13.50 4.07
CA MET A 255 3.94 12.15 4.64
C MET A 255 4.77 11.25 3.71
N ALA A 256 4.59 11.35 2.38
CA ALA A 256 5.47 10.67 1.42
C ALA A 256 6.95 11.06 1.59
N SER A 257 7.23 12.36 1.76
CA SER A 257 8.58 12.86 2.05
C SER A 257 9.12 12.31 3.37
N GLN A 258 8.31 12.31 4.44
CA GLN A 258 8.72 11.78 5.76
C GLN A 258 9.02 10.28 5.70
N ALA A 259 8.21 9.52 4.97
CA ALA A 259 8.44 8.10 4.75
C ALA A 259 9.73 7.86 3.95
N ALA A 260 10.02 8.70 2.95
CA ALA A 260 11.26 8.64 2.19
C ALA A 260 12.49 8.97 3.07
N ASP A 261 12.40 9.96 3.96
CA ASP A 261 13.43 10.26 4.96
C ASP A 261 13.67 9.07 5.90
N PHE A 262 12.60 8.43 6.37
CA PHE A 262 12.68 7.23 7.19
C PHE A 262 13.41 6.09 6.47
N VAL A 263 13.02 5.78 5.22
CA VAL A 263 13.67 4.72 4.43
C VAL A 263 15.13 5.04 4.13
N ALA A 264 15.44 6.28 3.78
CA ALA A 264 16.82 6.71 3.52
C ALA A 264 17.72 6.63 4.77
N GLY A 265 17.12 6.73 5.97
CA GLY A 265 17.82 6.59 7.24
C GLY A 265 18.03 5.14 7.70
N LEU A 266 17.50 4.13 6.99
CA LEU A 266 17.67 2.73 7.36
C LEU A 266 19.13 2.30 7.18
N ALA A 267 19.69 1.71 8.24
CA ALA A 267 21.00 1.10 8.17
C ALA A 267 20.93 -0.24 7.42
N PRO A 268 22.03 -0.70 6.80
CA PRO A 268 22.14 -2.07 6.32
C PRO A 268 21.83 -3.06 7.44
N VAL A 269 20.98 -4.06 7.17
CA VAL A 269 20.73 -5.12 8.14
C VAL A 269 22.03 -5.90 8.34
N GLN A 270 22.62 -5.74 9.53
CA GLN A 270 23.83 -6.47 9.91
C GLN A 270 23.49 -7.96 10.01
N ASN A 271 24.17 -8.81 9.24
CA ASN A 271 24.08 -10.25 9.41
C ASN A 271 24.55 -10.59 10.83
N SER A 272 23.66 -11.07 11.70
CA SER A 272 24.10 -11.79 12.90
C SER A 272 24.76 -13.08 12.44
N GLN A 273 26.09 -13.14 12.54
CA GLN A 273 26.86 -14.38 12.39
C GLN A 273 26.49 -15.39 13.47
#